data_AF-A0A8X6UHE1-F1
#
_entry.id   AF-A0A8X6UHE1-F1
#
_cell.length_a   1.000
_cell.length_b   1.000
_cell.length_c   1.000
_cell.angle_alpha   90.00
_cell.angle_beta   90.00
_cell.angle_gamma   90.00
#
_symmetry.space_group_name_H-M   'P 1'
#
loop_
_entity.id
_entity.type
_entity.pdbx_description
1 polymer ?
#
loop_
_entity_poly.entity_id
_entity_poly.type
_entity_poly.pdbx_seq_one_letter_code
_entity_poly.pdbx_strand_id
1 'polypeptide(L)'
;MSSFFCLFSEIFQTDGYLIPGSKCNYEISPEQTNRTRGKFYSPQYPSNYPRDVTCHYRFTATPNNRVKIVFEQIRLQKGDLSCLNSPDVILVYDGSNKSAPIIGHLCNTNIFVEIVSTASDLFIEFHSRSHFPGQGFKASYLFDSKPQPPGINDIHVPSMESIRRTTDYLTTTHDPGKWHFYY
;
A
#
# COMPACT_ATOMS: atom_id res chain seq x y z
N MET A 1 -46.00 -8.07 -4.19
CA MET A 1 -45.02 -6.97 -4.37
C MET A 1 -43.81 -7.32 -3.51
N SER A 2 -42.92 -8.20 -3.97
CA SER A 2 -41.65 -7.81 -4.61
C SER A 2 -41.02 -6.57 -3.99
N SER A 3 -39.97 -6.73 -3.19
CA SER A 3 -38.62 -6.48 -3.70
C SER A 3 -37.56 -6.87 -2.66
N PHE A 4 -36.53 -7.53 -3.16
CA PHE A 4 -35.30 -7.90 -2.46
C PHE A 4 -34.53 -6.67 -1.95
N PHE A 5 -34.32 -6.56 -0.65
CA PHE A 5 -33.28 -5.75 -0.01
C PHE A 5 -32.97 -6.47 1.32
N CYS A 6 -31.84 -7.11 1.59
CA CYS A 6 -30.47 -6.73 1.31
C CYS A 6 -29.62 -8.02 1.19
N LEU A 7 -29.24 -8.41 -0.04
CA LEU A 7 -28.14 -9.35 -0.26
C LEU A 7 -26.87 -8.50 -0.45
N PHE A 8 -25.81 -8.83 0.30
CA PHE A 8 -24.53 -8.13 0.45
C PHE A 8 -24.52 -6.96 1.46
N SER A 9 -24.60 -7.27 2.75
CA SER A 9 -23.68 -6.61 3.67
C SER A 9 -22.26 -7.07 3.29
N GLU A 10 -21.42 -6.18 2.77
CA GLU A 10 -19.98 -6.48 2.71
C GLU A 10 -19.50 -6.78 4.13
N ILE A 11 -19.10 -8.02 4.40
CA ILE A 11 -18.50 -8.39 5.68
C ILE A 11 -17.06 -7.88 5.62
N PHE A 12 -16.81 -6.75 6.28
CA PHE A 12 -15.47 -6.17 6.40
C PHE A 12 -14.66 -6.98 7.43
N GLN A 13 -14.04 -8.06 6.95
CA GLN A 13 -13.18 -8.92 7.75
C GLN A 13 -11.75 -8.87 7.23
N THR A 14 -10.80 -8.71 8.14
CA THR A 14 -9.37 -8.80 7.81
C THR A 14 -9.04 -10.23 7.39
N ASP A 15 -8.47 -10.38 6.20
CA ASP A 15 -7.85 -11.63 5.76
C ASP A 15 -6.62 -11.92 6.64
N GLY A 16 -6.45 -13.18 7.05
CA GLY A 16 -5.36 -13.61 7.92
C GLY A 16 -5.82 -14.36 9.17
N TYR A 17 -4.86 -14.71 10.01
CA TYR A 17 -5.08 -15.39 11.28
C TYR A 17 -4.99 -14.40 12.45
N LEU A 18 -6.08 -14.25 13.19
CA LEU A 18 -6.10 -13.45 14.42
C LEU A 18 -5.31 -14.16 15.52
N ILE A 19 -4.31 -13.50 16.08
CA ILE A 19 -3.49 -14.04 17.19
C ILE A 19 -4.37 -14.22 18.44
N PRO A 20 -4.43 -15.43 19.02
CA PRO A 20 -5.19 -15.71 20.23
C PRO A 20 -4.80 -14.78 21.39
N GLY A 21 -5.79 -14.28 22.12
CA GLY A 21 -5.59 -13.35 23.23
C GLY A 21 -5.28 -11.90 22.81
N SER A 22 -5.11 -11.63 21.52
CA SER A 22 -5.01 -10.27 21.00
C SER A 22 -6.39 -9.70 20.64
N LYS A 23 -6.53 -8.38 20.71
CA LYS A 23 -7.76 -7.70 20.25
C LYS A 23 -7.83 -7.60 18.73
N CYS A 24 -6.67 -7.51 18.06
CA CYS A 24 -6.58 -7.10 16.66
C CYS A 24 -5.22 -7.40 16.02
N ASN A 25 -4.44 -8.36 16.53
CA ASN A 25 -3.16 -8.71 15.91
C ASN A 25 -3.36 -9.83 14.89
N TYR A 26 -2.87 -9.66 13.67
CA TYR A 26 -3.06 -10.61 12.58
C TYR A 26 -1.72 -11.05 11.97
N GLU A 27 -1.64 -12.34 11.64
CA GLU A 27 -0.63 -12.89 10.75
C GLU A 27 -1.22 -13.15 9.37
N ILE A 28 -0.51 -12.74 8.33
CA ILE A 28 -0.98 -12.77 6.94
C ILE A 28 0.14 -13.35 6.08
N SER A 29 -0.06 -14.58 5.60
CA SER A 29 0.86 -15.23 4.67
C SER A 29 0.10 -16.02 3.61
N PRO A 30 0.69 -16.24 2.43
CA PRO A 30 0.12 -17.14 1.42
C PRO A 30 -0.09 -18.56 1.94
N GLU A 31 0.79 -19.04 2.82
CA GLU A 31 0.72 -20.40 3.39
C GLU A 31 -0.50 -20.58 4.30
N GLN A 32 -0.82 -19.59 5.13
CA GLN A 32 -1.97 -19.65 6.03
C GLN A 32 -3.30 -19.33 5.33
N THR A 33 -3.30 -18.36 4.41
CA THR A 33 -4.53 -17.86 3.78
C THR A 33 -4.86 -18.54 2.45
N ASN A 34 -3.91 -19.25 1.86
CA ASN A 34 -3.97 -19.78 0.49
C ASN A 34 -4.34 -18.69 -0.54
N ARG A 35 -3.89 -17.45 -0.29
CA ARG A 35 -4.17 -16.26 -1.12
C ARG A 35 -2.91 -15.43 -1.29
N THR A 36 -2.70 -14.94 -2.52
CA THR A 36 -1.62 -13.99 -2.82
C THR A 36 -2.06 -12.53 -2.66
N ARG A 37 -3.35 -12.28 -2.45
CA ARG A 37 -3.91 -10.93 -2.27
C ARG A 37 -5.10 -10.98 -1.34
N GLY A 38 -5.39 -9.86 -0.71
CA GLY A 38 -6.51 -9.75 0.20
C GLY A 38 -6.72 -8.35 0.71
N LYS A 39 -7.56 -8.22 1.73
CA LYS A 39 -7.88 -6.96 2.41
C LYS A 39 -7.70 -7.08 3.91
N PHE A 40 -7.32 -5.98 4.52
CA PHE A 40 -7.24 -5.83 5.96
C PHE A 40 -7.72 -4.45 6.37
N TYR A 41 -8.20 -4.37 7.60
CA TYR A 41 -8.93 -3.22 8.09
C TYR A 41 -8.50 -2.89 9.51
N SER A 42 -8.68 -1.63 9.90
CA SER A 42 -8.65 -1.25 11.32
C SER A 42 -9.73 -2.03 12.09
N PRO A 43 -9.55 -2.24 13.41
CA PRO A 43 -10.57 -2.91 14.21
C PRO A 43 -11.92 -2.21 14.09
N GLN A 44 -13.00 -2.99 14.00
CA GLN A 44 -14.39 -2.52 13.91
C GLN A 44 -14.77 -1.77 12.63
N TYR A 45 -13.88 -1.64 11.64
CA TYR A 45 -14.21 -1.04 10.35
C TYR A 45 -15.48 -1.70 9.76
N PRO A 46 -16.45 -0.95 9.21
CA PRO A 46 -16.42 0.48 8.88
C PRO A 46 -16.92 1.39 10.01
N SER A 47 -17.10 0.87 11.22
CA SER A 47 -17.32 1.69 12.42
C SER A 47 -16.00 2.29 12.89
N ASN A 48 -16.08 3.23 13.82
CA ASN A 48 -14.88 3.83 14.39
C ASN A 48 -14.04 2.80 15.14
N TYR A 49 -12.70 2.93 15.06
CA TYR A 49 -11.82 2.06 15.82
C TYR A 49 -11.92 2.32 17.34
N PRO A 50 -11.62 1.34 18.20
CA PRO A 50 -11.57 1.54 19.64
C PRO A 50 -10.44 2.49 20.05
N ARG A 51 -10.60 3.19 21.17
CA ARG A 51 -9.53 3.98 21.78
C ARG A 51 -8.49 3.10 22.46
N ASP A 52 -7.28 3.63 22.61
CA ASP A 52 -6.20 3.04 23.41
C ASP A 52 -5.87 1.60 22.97
N VAL A 53 -5.85 1.38 21.66
CA VAL A 53 -5.46 0.11 21.06
C VAL A 53 -4.15 0.23 20.31
N THR A 54 -3.43 -0.88 20.26
CA THR A 54 -2.28 -1.08 19.40
C THR A 54 -2.47 -2.42 18.70
N CYS A 55 -2.57 -2.38 17.38
CA CYS A 55 -2.84 -3.54 16.53
C CYS A 55 -1.65 -3.79 15.62
N HIS A 56 -1.28 -5.06 15.47
CA HIS A 56 -0.16 -5.49 14.64
C HIS A 56 -0.64 -6.32 13.47
N TYR A 57 -0.18 -6.01 12.26
CA TYR A 57 -0.41 -6.83 11.07
C TYR A 57 0.95 -7.26 10.53
N ARG A 58 1.23 -8.56 10.60
CA ARG A 58 2.50 -9.14 10.17
C ARG A 58 2.30 -9.88 8.85
N PHE A 59 2.92 -9.37 7.80
CA PHE A 59 2.88 -9.95 6.47
C PHE A 59 4.16 -10.73 6.20
N THR A 60 4.03 -11.97 5.76
CA THR A 60 5.17 -12.82 5.37
C THR A 60 4.86 -13.46 4.01
N ALA A 61 5.50 -12.95 2.97
CA ALA A 61 5.48 -13.50 1.61
C ALA A 61 6.40 -14.72 1.51
N THR A 62 6.21 -15.52 0.46
CA THR A 62 7.14 -16.60 0.12
C THR A 62 8.50 -16.03 -0.36
N PRO A 63 9.58 -16.83 -0.36
CA PRO A 63 10.88 -16.39 -0.86
C PRO A 63 10.80 -15.79 -2.27
N ASN A 64 11.63 -14.76 -2.52
CA ASN A 64 11.67 -13.96 -3.76
C ASN A 64 10.42 -13.13 -4.07
N ASN A 65 9.41 -13.14 -3.21
CA ASN A 65 8.29 -12.21 -3.26
C ASN A 65 8.47 -11.07 -2.26
N ARG A 66 7.73 -9.99 -2.48
CA ARG A 66 7.61 -8.84 -1.59
C ARG A 66 6.14 -8.58 -1.25
N VAL A 67 5.92 -7.67 -0.33
CA VAL A 67 4.59 -7.26 0.14
C VAL A 67 4.31 -5.86 -0.41
N LYS A 68 3.24 -5.76 -1.18
CA LYS A 68 2.67 -4.48 -1.62
C LYS A 68 1.38 -4.22 -0.85
N ILE A 69 1.28 -3.06 -0.22
CA ILE A 69 0.13 -2.58 0.53
C ILE A 69 -0.44 -1.36 -0.18
N VAL A 70 -1.75 -1.31 -0.35
CA VAL A 70 -2.47 -0.13 -0.84
C VAL A 70 -3.52 0.26 0.19
N PHE A 71 -3.31 1.38 0.85
CA PHE A 71 -4.31 2.00 1.71
C PHE A 71 -5.33 2.74 0.83
N GLU A 72 -6.46 2.08 0.58
CA GLU A 72 -7.58 2.62 -0.20
C GLU A 72 -8.23 3.82 0.52
N GLN A 73 -8.27 3.77 1.85
CA GLN A 73 -8.84 4.81 2.69
C GLN A 73 -8.17 4.89 4.06
N ILE A 74 -7.85 6.10 4.51
CA ILE A 74 -7.38 6.40 5.86
C ILE A 74 -8.22 7.55 6.42
N ARG A 75 -8.93 7.31 7.52
CA ARG A 75 -9.74 8.29 8.26
C ARG A 75 -9.49 8.11 9.75
N LEU A 76 -8.34 8.58 10.23
CA LEU A 76 -8.01 8.57 11.65
C LEU A 76 -8.66 9.79 12.34
N GLN A 77 -8.26 10.12 13.57
CA GLN A 77 -8.75 11.30 14.27
C GLN A 77 -8.53 12.54 13.40
N LYS A 78 -9.60 13.26 13.07
CA LYS A 78 -9.49 14.52 12.31
C LYS A 78 -8.57 15.50 13.04
N GLY A 79 -7.69 16.16 12.29
CA GLY A 79 -6.78 17.15 12.84
C GLY A 79 -5.54 17.28 11.98
N ASP A 80 -4.38 17.02 12.58
CA ASP A 80 -3.07 17.16 11.95
C ASP A 80 -2.95 16.31 10.68
N LEU A 81 -2.79 16.98 9.54
CA LEU A 81 -2.59 16.36 8.23
C LEU A 81 -1.11 16.03 7.96
N SER A 82 -0.18 16.60 8.74
CA SER A 82 1.27 16.38 8.62
C SER A 82 1.76 15.15 9.37
N CYS A 83 0.93 14.63 10.28
CA CYS A 83 1.23 13.53 11.19
C CYS A 83 2.29 13.80 12.25
N LEU A 84 2.89 14.99 12.28
CA LEU A 84 3.93 15.36 13.24
C LEU A 84 3.47 15.22 14.70
N ASN A 85 2.21 15.55 14.97
CA ASN A 85 1.61 15.53 16.30
C ASN A 85 0.33 14.68 16.36
N SER A 86 0.13 13.76 15.41
CA SER A 86 -1.06 12.92 15.40
C SER A 86 -0.96 11.85 16.50
N PRO A 87 -1.93 11.74 17.42
CA PRO A 87 -1.94 10.70 18.44
C PRO A 87 -2.35 9.32 17.89
N ASP A 88 -3.02 9.31 16.73
CA ASP A 88 -3.39 8.10 16.01
C ASP A 88 -2.55 8.01 14.73
N VAL A 89 -1.85 6.91 14.52
CA VAL A 89 -0.95 6.75 13.36
C VAL A 89 -0.79 5.28 12.96
N ILE A 90 -0.52 5.08 11.68
CA ILE A 90 -0.14 3.81 11.08
C ILE A 90 1.35 3.90 10.74
N LEU A 91 2.14 3.00 11.33
CA LEU A 91 3.56 2.86 11.08
C LEU A 91 3.78 1.59 10.26
N VAL A 92 4.51 1.71 9.15
CA VAL A 92 4.84 0.59 8.28
C VAL A 92 6.34 0.38 8.30
N TYR A 93 6.75 -0.83 8.63
CA TYR A 93 8.14 -1.23 8.82
C TYR A 93 8.54 -2.24 7.74
N ASP A 94 9.70 -2.01 7.14
CA ASP A 94 10.28 -2.85 6.08
C ASP A 94 11.01 -4.06 6.67
N GLY A 95 10.25 -4.94 7.31
CA GLY A 95 10.75 -6.15 7.95
C GLY A 95 9.70 -6.80 8.84
N SER A 96 10.13 -7.76 9.66
CA SER A 96 9.22 -8.63 10.42
C SER A 96 8.68 -8.02 11.71
N ASN A 97 9.22 -6.89 12.17
CA ASN A 97 8.85 -6.25 13.45
C ASN A 97 9.29 -4.78 13.51
N LYS A 98 9.07 -4.13 14.67
CA LYS A 98 9.34 -2.71 14.93
C LYS A 98 10.79 -2.28 14.90
N SER A 99 11.75 -3.21 14.95
CA SER A 99 13.17 -2.90 14.87
C SER A 99 13.64 -2.64 13.43
N ALA A 100 12.79 -2.96 12.43
CA ALA A 100 13.08 -2.68 11.03
C ALA A 100 12.91 -1.18 10.67
N PRO A 101 13.46 -0.71 9.55
CA PRO A 101 13.29 0.67 9.10
C PRO A 101 11.81 1.01 8.82
N ILE A 102 11.39 2.22 9.20
CA ILE A 102 10.05 2.73 8.87
C ILE A 102 10.04 3.21 7.42
N ILE A 103 9.11 2.70 6.62
CA ILE A 103 8.87 3.08 5.22
C ILE A 103 7.49 3.71 5.01
N GLY A 104 6.69 3.84 6.07
CA GLY A 104 5.43 4.57 6.05
C GLY A 104 5.08 5.13 7.43
N HIS A 105 4.72 6.41 7.47
CA HIS A 105 4.25 7.11 8.66
C HIS A 105 2.97 7.87 8.30
N LEU A 106 1.82 7.25 8.51
CA LEU A 106 0.55 7.68 7.91
C LEU A 106 -0.48 8.07 8.97
N CYS A 107 -1.08 9.22 8.77
CA CYS A 107 -2.29 9.71 9.42
C CYS A 107 -3.03 10.57 8.39
N ASN A 108 -4.37 10.55 8.40
CA ASN A 108 -5.24 11.46 7.62
C ASN A 108 -4.70 11.95 6.25
N THR A 109 -4.09 11.05 5.49
CA THR A 109 -3.37 11.39 4.25
C THR A 109 -4.29 11.19 3.05
N ASN A 110 -3.78 11.47 1.85
CA ASN A 110 -4.50 11.29 0.60
C ASN A 110 -5.01 9.84 0.43
N ILE A 111 -6.07 9.70 -0.36
CA ILE A 111 -6.59 8.40 -0.81
C ILE A 111 -5.55 7.66 -1.68
N PHE A 112 -5.49 6.33 -1.55
CA PHE A 112 -4.63 5.41 -2.32
C PHE A 112 -3.12 5.54 -2.07
N VAL A 113 -2.67 5.40 -0.83
CA VAL A 113 -1.23 5.33 -0.51
C VAL A 113 -0.70 3.92 -0.76
N GLU A 114 0.26 3.80 -1.68
CA GLU A 114 0.97 2.56 -1.97
C GLU A 114 2.30 2.48 -1.21
N ILE A 115 2.54 1.35 -0.55
CA ILE A 115 3.80 1.04 0.13
C ILE A 115 4.24 -0.35 -0.30
N VAL A 116 5.53 -0.50 -0.61
CA VAL A 116 6.11 -1.75 -1.11
C VAL A 116 7.33 -2.09 -0.28
N SER A 117 7.38 -3.30 0.29
CA SER A 117 8.56 -3.78 1.02
C SER A 117 9.72 -4.10 0.07
N THR A 118 10.94 -4.03 0.60
CA THR A 118 12.15 -4.49 -0.10
C THR A 118 12.29 -6.01 -0.04
N ALA A 119 11.77 -6.61 1.04
CA ALA A 119 11.89 -8.03 1.34
C ALA A 119 10.54 -8.74 1.47
N SER A 120 10.57 -10.00 1.88
CA SER A 120 9.38 -10.85 2.00
C SER A 120 8.56 -10.54 3.26
N ASP A 121 9.09 -9.76 4.20
CA ASP A 121 8.40 -9.37 5.42
C ASP A 121 8.02 -7.89 5.41
N LEU A 122 6.85 -7.59 5.94
CA LEU A 122 6.38 -6.23 6.22
C LEU A 122 5.54 -6.25 7.49
N PHE A 123 5.78 -5.28 8.36
CA PHE A 123 5.10 -5.18 9.64
C PHE A 123 4.37 -3.84 9.74
N ILE A 124 3.10 -3.87 10.14
CA ILE A 124 2.30 -2.66 10.34
C ILE A 124 1.90 -2.58 11.80
N GLU A 125 2.13 -1.43 12.41
CA GLU A 125 1.54 -1.05 13.69
C GLU A 125 0.54 0.07 13.50
N PHE A 126 -0.71 -0.18 13.89
CA PHE A 126 -1.69 0.88 14.09
C PHE A 126 -1.85 1.14 15.58
N HIS A 127 -1.66 2.38 16.02
CA HIS A 127 -1.99 2.77 17.37
C HIS A 127 -3.00 3.92 17.41
N SER A 128 -3.94 3.80 18.34
CA SER A 128 -4.93 4.82 18.68
C SER A 128 -4.71 5.31 20.10
N ARG A 129 -4.55 6.62 20.27
CA ARG A 129 -4.43 7.31 21.55
C ARG A 129 -5.35 8.54 21.66
N SER A 130 -6.09 8.87 20.60
CA SER A 130 -7.01 10.00 20.60
C SER A 130 -8.28 9.74 21.41
N HIS A 131 -8.90 10.83 21.89
CA HIS A 131 -10.22 10.77 22.50
C HIS A 131 -11.36 10.60 21.48
N PHE A 132 -11.11 10.93 20.21
CA PHE A 132 -12.12 10.94 19.15
C PHE A 132 -11.67 10.09 17.95
N PRO A 133 -11.84 8.76 18.03
CA PRO A 133 -11.54 7.86 16.93
C PRO A 133 -12.27 8.23 15.62
N GLY A 134 -11.54 8.12 14.51
CA GLY A 134 -12.13 8.13 13.18
C GLY A 134 -12.63 6.76 12.75
N GLN A 135 -13.08 6.65 11.48
CA GLN A 135 -13.53 5.41 10.87
C GLN A 135 -12.40 4.37 10.71
N GLY A 136 -11.14 4.81 10.75
CA GLY A 136 -9.97 3.95 10.61
C GLY A 136 -9.55 3.79 9.16
N PHE A 137 -9.11 2.59 8.78
CA PHE A 137 -8.54 2.35 7.46
C PHE A 137 -9.07 1.08 6.80
N LYS A 138 -9.04 1.12 5.47
CA LYS A 138 -9.26 0.00 4.57
C LYS A 138 -8.06 -0.11 3.66
N ALA A 139 -7.46 -1.28 3.60
CA ALA A 139 -6.29 -1.52 2.79
C ALA A 139 -6.35 -2.89 2.10
N SER A 140 -5.66 -3.00 0.98
CA SER A 140 -5.43 -4.27 0.29
C SER A 140 -3.94 -4.61 0.30
N TYR A 141 -3.65 -5.91 0.24
CA TYR A 141 -2.29 -6.42 0.09
C TYR A 141 -2.17 -7.30 -1.15
N LEU A 142 -0.95 -7.36 -1.69
CA LEU A 142 -0.53 -8.25 -2.75
C LEU A 142 0.87 -8.77 -2.42
N PHE A 143 1.04 -10.09 -2.49
CA PHE A 143 2.32 -10.77 -2.53
C PHE A 143 2.70 -10.94 -4.00
N ASP A 144 3.69 -10.18 -4.47
CA ASP A 144 4.17 -10.23 -5.85
C ASP A 144 5.68 -10.53 -5.92
N SER A 145 6.12 -10.99 -7.10
CA SER A 145 7.52 -11.26 -7.36
C SER A 145 8.33 -9.98 -7.24
N LYS A 146 9.47 -10.04 -6.55
CA LYS A 146 10.43 -8.93 -6.56
C LYS A 146 10.88 -8.69 -8.01
N PRO A 147 10.85 -7.43 -8.51
CA PRO A 147 11.48 -7.10 -9.76
C PRO A 147 12.96 -7.49 -9.68
N GLN A 148 13.37 -8.43 -10.53
CA GLN A 148 14.79 -8.72 -10.70
C GLN A 148 15.40 -7.56 -11.49
N PRO A 149 16.59 -7.06 -11.11
CA PRO A 149 17.34 -6.18 -12.00
C PRO A 149 17.47 -6.87 -13.36
N PRO A 150 17.33 -6.15 -14.49
CA PRO A 150 17.60 -6.75 -15.79
C PRO A 150 19.00 -7.38 -15.76
N GLY A 151 19.11 -8.62 -16.25
CA GLY A 151 20.40 -9.29 -16.29
C GLY A 151 21.38 -8.49 -17.16
N ILE A 152 22.68 -8.63 -16.93
CA ILE A 152 23.72 -7.99 -17.76
C ILE A 152 23.52 -8.33 -19.26
N ASN A 153 22.93 -9.49 -19.56
CA ASN A 153 22.63 -9.95 -20.91
C ASN A 153 21.32 -9.38 -21.50
N ASP A 154 20.48 -8.73 -20.68
CA ASP A 154 19.22 -8.11 -21.10
C ASP A 154 19.39 -6.61 -21.42
N ILE A 155 20.61 -6.08 -21.27
CA ILE A 155 20.96 -4.73 -21.69
C ILE A 155 21.00 -4.72 -23.23
N HIS A 156 19.86 -4.43 -23.85
CA HIS A 156 19.81 -4.11 -25.28
C HIS A 156 20.50 -2.76 -25.50
N VAL A 157 21.81 -2.78 -25.77
CA VAL A 157 22.53 -1.60 -26.26
C VAL A 157 21.91 -1.24 -27.61
N PRO A 158 21.31 -0.05 -27.78
CA PRO A 158 20.71 0.35 -29.05
C PRO A 158 21.76 0.28 -30.14
N SER A 159 21.43 -0.32 -31.29
CA SER A 159 22.34 -0.36 -32.43
C SER A 159 22.69 1.05 -32.90
N MET A 160 23.89 1.27 -33.44
CA MET A 160 24.28 2.56 -34.01
C MET A 160 23.32 3.04 -35.12
N GLU A 161 22.64 2.12 -35.81
CA GLU A 161 21.55 2.43 -36.76
C GLU A 161 20.33 3.07 -36.09
N SER A 162 19.97 2.63 -34.89
CA SER A 162 18.81 3.15 -34.14
C SER A 162 19.07 4.55 -33.58
N ILE A 163 20.32 4.80 -33.16
CA ILE A 163 20.75 6.13 -32.73
C ILE A 163 20.77 7.08 -33.94
N ARG A 164 21.31 6.67 -35.10
CA ARG A 164 21.30 7.46 -36.33
C ARG A 164 19.89 7.86 -36.77
N ARG A 165 18.95 6.90 -36.80
CA ARG A 165 17.54 7.18 -37.14
C ARG A 165 16.88 8.19 -36.20
N THR A 166 17.26 8.21 -34.92
CA THR A 166 16.72 9.14 -33.93
C THR A 166 17.30 10.55 -34.12
N THR A 167 18.60 10.63 -34.41
CA THR A 167 19.27 11.89 -34.77
C THR A 167 18.71 12.49 -36.06
N ASP A 168 18.46 11.66 -37.09
CA ASP A 168 17.86 12.08 -38.36
C ASP A 168 16.42 12.58 -38.19
N TYR A 169 15.68 12.02 -37.24
CA TYR A 169 14.34 12.49 -36.89
C TYR A 169 14.37 13.86 -36.20
N LEU A 170 15.32 14.05 -35.26
CA LEU A 170 15.50 15.30 -34.54
C LEU A 170 16.00 16.44 -35.45
N THR A 171 16.89 16.15 -36.40
CA THR A 171 17.35 17.14 -37.40
C THR A 171 16.28 17.51 -38.41
N THR A 172 15.35 16.61 -38.73
CA THR A 172 14.21 16.92 -39.63
C THR A 172 13.14 17.81 -38.96
N THR A 173 13.02 17.76 -37.62
CA THR A 173 12.04 18.56 -36.88
C THR A 173 12.51 19.98 -36.51
N HIS A 174 13.78 20.32 -36.72
CA HIS A 174 14.30 21.67 -36.48
C HIS A 174 14.31 22.48 -37.78
N ASP A 175 13.13 22.80 -38.30
CA ASP A 175 12.96 23.89 -39.27
C ASP A 175 12.69 25.18 -38.46
N PRO A 176 13.64 26.12 -38.35
CA PRO A 176 13.49 27.34 -37.56
C PRO A 176 12.45 28.33 -38.12
N GLY A 177 11.69 27.97 -39.16
CA GLY A 177 10.76 28.86 -39.86
C GLY A 177 9.27 28.80 -39.49
N LYS A 178 8.81 27.93 -38.59
CA LYS A 178 7.35 27.70 -38.40
C LYS A 178 6.83 27.95 -36.97
N TRP A 179 6.62 29.22 -36.64
CA TRP A 179 5.76 29.62 -35.52
C TRP A 179 4.30 29.66 -35.97
N HIS A 180 3.50 28.67 -35.57
CA HIS A 180 2.05 28.74 -35.69
C HIS A 180 1.47 29.41 -34.44
N PHE A 181 1.03 30.66 -34.60
CA PHE A 181 0.20 31.35 -33.61
C PHE A 181 -1.20 30.73 -33.63
N TYR A 182 -1.65 30.22 -32.48
CA TYR A 182 -3.05 29.90 -32.24
C TYR A 182 -3.65 31.07 -31.47
N TYR A 183 -4.72 31.66 -32.03
CA TYR A 183 -5.55 32.67 -31.37
C TYR A 183 -6.44 32.01 -30.32
#